data_AF-A0A382C3R9-F1
#
_entry.id   AF-A0A382C3R9-F1
#
_cell.length_a   1.000
_cell.length_b   1.000
_cell.length_c   1.000
_cell.angle_alpha   90.00
_cell.angle_beta   90.00
_cell.angle_gamma   90.00
#
_symmetry.space_group_name_H-M   'P 1'
#
loop_
_entity.id
_entity.type
_entity.pdbx_description
1 polymer ?
#
loop_
_entity_poly.entity_id
_entity_poly.type
_entity_poly.pdbx_seq_one_letter_code
_entity_poly.pdbx_strand_id
1 'polypeptide(L)'
;VSGIIGHTMYALLGVRAAAQRDLPVARIAQRHLSSYLCGAYLGADVGTVPSVICQDTGTPLGYGSERILKSPLTGGPVKPWRLELDGKFITPRQIHD
;
A
#
# COMPACT_ATOMS: atom_id res chain seq x y z
N VAL A 1 6.78 -11.09 -4.96
CA VAL A 1 5.58 -11.18 -5.84
C VAL A 1 4.33 -11.10 -4.98
N SER A 2 3.82 -9.89 -4.72
CA SER A 2 2.53 -9.70 -4.05
C SER A 2 1.57 -9.07 -5.05
N GLY A 3 0.92 -9.91 -5.85
CA GLY A 3 -0.14 -9.50 -6.78
C GLY A 3 -1.50 -10.01 -6.31
N ILE A 4 -2.53 -9.91 -7.15
CA ILE A 4 -3.90 -10.35 -6.85
C ILE A 4 -3.97 -11.76 -6.25
N ILE A 5 -3.12 -12.68 -6.73
CA ILE A 5 -3.04 -14.06 -6.24
C ILE A 5 -2.57 -14.11 -4.78
N GLY A 6 -1.48 -13.40 -4.45
CA GLY A 6 -0.91 -13.38 -3.11
C GLY A 6 -1.89 -12.79 -2.09
N HIS A 7 -2.44 -11.61 -2.41
CA HIS A 7 -3.38 -10.92 -1.52
C HIS A 7 -4.67 -11.72 -1.29
N THR A 8 -5.23 -12.30 -2.36
CA THR A 8 -6.44 -13.14 -2.25
C THR A 8 -6.17 -14.41 -1.43
N MET A 9 -5.01 -15.05 -1.64
CA MET A 9 -4.61 -16.23 -0.87
C MET A 9 -4.47 -15.92 0.62
N TYR A 10 -3.75 -14.85 0.99
CA TYR A 10 -3.60 -14.46 2.39
C TYR A 10 -4.93 -14.05 3.03
N ALA A 11 -5.81 -13.39 2.28
CA ALA A 11 -7.15 -13.04 2.74
C ALA A 11 -7.98 -14.29 3.08
N LEU A 12 -7.97 -15.30 2.20
CA LEU A 12 -8.66 -16.58 2.44
C LEU A 12 -8.10 -17.32 3.66
N LEU A 13 -6.78 -17.35 3.81
CA LEU A 13 -6.12 -17.93 4.99
C LEU A 13 -6.50 -17.18 6.28
N GLY A 14 -6.55 -15.84 6.21
CA GLY A 14 -6.95 -14.99 7.33
C GLY A 14 -8.39 -15.25 7.79
N VAL A 15 -9.34 -15.34 6.85
CA VAL A 15 -10.74 -15.67 7.18
C VAL A 15 -10.86 -17.08 7.76
N ARG A 16 -10.12 -18.05 7.24
CA ARG A 16 -10.10 -19.42 7.77
C ARG A 16 -9.57 -19.44 9.21
N ALA A 17 -8.47 -18.74 9.49
CA ALA A 17 -7.91 -18.64 10.83
C ALA A 17 -8.86 -17.90 11.81
N ALA A 18 -9.52 -16.84 11.35
CA ALA A 18 -10.51 -16.11 12.14
C ALA A 18 -11.72 -17.00 12.49
N ALA A 19 -12.18 -17.82 11.53
CA ALA A 19 -13.28 -18.77 11.76
C ALA A 19 -12.91 -19.86 12.77
N GLN A 20 -11.70 -20.41 12.71
CA GLN A 20 -11.21 -21.40 13.69
C GLN A 20 -11.14 -20.86 15.12
N ARG A 21 -11.01 -19.55 15.27
CA ARG A 21 -10.97 -18.84 16.56
C ARG A 21 -12.32 -18.26 16.97
N ASP A 22 -13.39 -18.58 16.23
CA ASP A 22 -14.74 -18.06 16.42
C ASP A 22 -14.81 -16.53 16.52
N LEU A 23 -13.95 -15.83 15.74
CA LEU A 23 -13.96 -14.37 15.73
C LEU A 23 -15.19 -13.86 14.99
N PRO A 24 -15.91 -12.85 15.53
CA PRO A 24 -17.13 -12.31 14.89
C PRO A 24 -16.94 -11.84 13.45
N VAL A 25 -15.73 -11.35 13.11
CA VAL A 25 -15.37 -10.88 11.77
C VAL A 25 -15.43 -11.99 10.71
N ALA A 26 -15.22 -13.25 11.10
CA ALA A 26 -15.20 -14.37 10.16
C ALA A 26 -16.55 -14.53 9.45
N ARG A 27 -17.66 -14.39 10.18
CA ARG A 27 -19.01 -14.49 9.62
C ARG A 27 -19.32 -13.35 8.65
N ILE A 28 -18.86 -12.14 8.96
CA ILE A 28 -19.03 -10.97 8.07
C ILE A 28 -18.21 -11.16 6.79
N ALA A 29 -16.94 -11.54 6.91
CA ALA A 29 -16.05 -11.77 5.78
C ALA A 29 -16.54 -12.90 4.88
N GLN A 30 -17.01 -14.02 5.45
CA GLN A 30 -17.59 -15.14 4.68
C GLN A 30 -18.87 -14.75 3.95
N ARG A 31 -19.77 -13.99 4.60
CA ARG A 31 -21.02 -13.51 3.98
C ARG A 31 -20.76 -12.57 2.81
N HIS A 32 -19.68 -11.80 2.88
CA HIS A 32 -19.33 -10.79 1.88
C HIS A 32 -17.98 -11.09 1.22
N LEU A 33 -17.74 -12.37 0.88
CA LEU A 33 -16.43 -12.84 0.44
C LEU A 33 -15.86 -12.02 -0.72
N SER A 34 -16.66 -11.72 -1.75
CA SER A 34 -16.18 -10.94 -2.90
C SER A 34 -15.71 -9.53 -2.50
N SER A 35 -16.48 -8.83 -1.65
CA SER A 35 -16.11 -7.50 -1.15
C SER A 35 -14.91 -7.57 -0.21
N TYR A 36 -14.83 -8.62 0.61
CA TYR A 36 -13.70 -8.86 1.49
C TYR A 36 -12.40 -9.12 0.70
N LEU A 37 -12.44 -9.94 -0.36
CA LEU A 37 -11.29 -10.20 -1.21
C LEU A 37 -10.88 -8.95 -2.01
N CYS A 38 -11.85 -8.18 -2.50
CA CYS A 38 -11.61 -6.87 -3.10
C CYS A 38 -10.91 -5.94 -2.11
N GLY A 39 -11.41 -5.85 -0.88
CA GLY A 39 -10.82 -5.06 0.19
C GLY A 39 -9.45 -5.55 0.65
N ALA A 40 -9.18 -6.85 0.60
CA ALA A 40 -7.86 -7.40 0.92
C ALA A 40 -6.83 -7.12 -0.18
N TYR A 41 -7.26 -7.12 -1.44
CA TYR A 41 -6.42 -6.69 -2.56
C TYR A 41 -6.14 -5.18 -2.52
N LEU A 42 -7.18 -4.37 -2.33
CA LEU A 42 -7.03 -2.91 -2.24
C LEU A 42 -6.34 -2.47 -0.95
N GLY A 43 -6.66 -3.07 0.19
CA GLY A 43 -6.18 -2.66 1.50
C GLY A 43 -4.73 -3.06 1.81
N ALA A 44 -4.21 -4.10 1.15
CA ALA A 44 -2.82 -4.53 1.31
C ALA A 44 -1.84 -3.80 0.37
N ASP A 45 -2.32 -3.22 -0.73
CA ASP A 45 -1.52 -2.45 -1.69
C ASP A 45 -1.58 -0.94 -1.42
N VAL A 46 -2.47 -0.48 -0.54
CA VAL A 46 -2.64 0.95 -0.18
C VAL A 46 -1.72 1.33 0.99
N GLY A 47 -0.48 0.85 0.96
CA GLY A 47 0.64 1.63 1.47
C GLY A 47 1.01 2.68 0.43
N THR A 48 0.15 3.68 0.20
CA THR A 48 0.45 4.74 -0.77
C THR A 48 1.47 5.69 -0.17
N VAL A 49 2.74 5.29 -0.22
CA VAL A 49 3.85 6.22 -0.01
C VAL A 49 4.04 7.00 -1.31
N PRO A 50 4.17 8.33 -1.23
CA PRO A 50 4.45 9.13 -2.41
C PRO A 50 5.84 8.76 -2.95
N SER A 51 6.06 8.87 -4.25
CA SER A 51 7.38 8.63 -4.82
C SER A 51 8.30 9.84 -4.63
N VAL A 52 7.75 11.05 -4.74
CA VAL A 52 8.48 12.32 -4.62
C VAL A 52 7.65 13.40 -3.92
N ILE A 53 8.30 14.52 -3.60
CA ILE A 53 7.72 15.76 -3.08
C ILE A 53 8.04 16.88 -4.06
N CYS A 54 7.04 17.64 -4.52
CA CYS A 54 7.23 18.87 -5.27
C CYS A 54 7.96 19.90 -4.39
N GLN A 55 9.11 20.41 -4.83
CA GLN A 55 9.86 21.37 -4.00
C GLN A 55 9.21 22.75 -3.97
N ASP A 56 8.46 23.12 -5.02
CA ASP A 56 7.80 24.42 -5.11
C ASP A 56 6.59 24.50 -4.17
N THR A 57 5.84 23.40 -4.03
CA THR A 57 4.55 23.38 -3.31
C THR A 57 4.56 22.54 -2.04
N GLY A 58 5.60 21.72 -1.82
CA GLY A 58 5.64 20.73 -0.74
C GLY A 58 4.67 19.55 -0.94
N THR A 59 3.93 19.50 -2.05
CA THR A 59 2.92 18.48 -2.31
C THR A 59 3.57 17.12 -2.58
N PRO A 60 3.16 16.04 -1.88
CA PRO A 60 3.57 14.68 -2.23
C PRO A 60 2.93 14.23 -3.55
N LEU A 61 3.70 13.54 -4.39
CA LEU A 61 3.30 13.15 -5.75
C LEU A 61 3.74 11.72 -6.07
N GLY A 62 3.00 11.10 -6.99
CA GLY A 62 3.25 9.73 -7.47
C GLY A 62 3.03 8.66 -6.42
N TYR A 63 3.31 7.42 -6.82
CA TYR A 63 3.06 6.25 -5.96
C TYR A 63 4.23 5.27 -5.97
N GLY A 64 4.64 4.83 -4.77
CA GLY A 64 5.62 3.76 -4.61
C GLY A 64 6.96 4.09 -5.29
N SER A 65 7.47 3.16 -6.12
CA SER A 65 8.73 3.34 -6.85
C SER A 65 8.59 4.03 -8.22
N GLU A 66 7.50 4.77 -8.45
CA GLU A 66 7.31 5.53 -9.69
C GLU A 66 8.44 6.56 -9.90
N ARG A 67 8.97 6.64 -11.13
CA ARG A 67 10.06 7.57 -11.46
C ARG A 67 9.50 8.90 -11.97
N ILE A 68 9.35 9.86 -11.07
CA ILE A 68 8.95 11.23 -11.41
C ILE A 68 10.20 12.13 -11.41
N LEU A 69 10.51 12.75 -12.55
CA LEU A 69 11.71 13.60 -12.72
C LEU A 69 11.43 15.09 -12.52
N LYS A 70 10.18 15.52 -12.70
CA LYS A 70 9.71 16.91 -12.55
C LYS A 70 8.29 16.91 -12.04
N SER A 71 7.90 17.98 -11.36
CA SER A 71 6.54 18.15 -10.83
C SER A 71 5.55 18.20 -11.99
N PRO A 72 4.51 17.35 -12.03
CA PRO A 72 3.44 17.47 -13.01
C PRO A 72 2.55 18.69 -12.73
N LEU A 73 2.64 19.29 -11.53
CA LEU A 73 1.87 20.46 -11.15
C LEU A 73 2.52 21.76 -11.62
N THR A 74 3.86 21.85 -11.52
CA THR A 74 4.60 23.12 -11.75
C THR A 74 5.65 23.02 -12.85
N GLY A 75 6.00 21.81 -13.31
CA GLY A 75 7.16 21.57 -14.17
C GLY A 75 8.52 21.71 -13.45
N GLY A 76 8.50 22.09 -12.16
CA GLY A 76 9.66 22.36 -11.33
C GLY A 76 10.31 21.11 -10.72
N PRO A 77 11.31 21.31 -9.85
CA PRO A 77 12.08 20.22 -9.27
C PRO A 77 11.28 19.40 -8.26
N VAL A 78 11.65 18.12 -8.14
CA VAL A 78 11.08 17.18 -7.17
C VAL A 78 12.18 16.54 -6.34
N LYS A 79 11.85 16.21 -5.09
CA LYS A 79 12.74 15.48 -4.17
C LYS A 79 12.17 14.09 -3.90
N PRO A 80 12.96 13.01 -3.99
CA PRO A 80 12.49 11.68 -3.58
C PRO A 80 11.95 11.67 -2.16
N TRP A 81 10.80 11.03 -1.96
CA TRP A 81 10.27 10.80 -0.62
C TRP A 81 11.11 9.74 0.11
N ARG A 82 11.17 9.86 1.44
CA ARG A 82 11.81 8.88 2.32
C ARG A 82 11.10 8.87 3.67
N LEU A 83 10.95 7.69 4.28
CA LEU A 83 10.60 7.53 5.68
C LEU A 83 11.87 7.64 6.52
N GLU A 84 11.83 8.43 7.58
CA GLU A 84 12.88 8.45 8.60
C GLU A 84 12.37 7.68 9.84
N LEU A 85 13.05 6.59 10.19
CA LEU A 85 12.74 5.77 11.35
C LEU A 85 14.05 5.33 11.99
N ASP A 86 14.23 5.60 13.28
CA ASP A 86 15.45 5.27 14.04
C ASP A 86 16.75 5.73 13.37
N GLY A 87 16.73 6.94 12.78
CA GLY A 87 17.88 7.52 12.06
C GLY A 87 18.19 6.87 10.71
N LYS A 88 17.35 5.92 10.25
CA LYS A 88 17.47 5.29 8.93
C LYS A 88 16.49 5.92 7.95
N PHE A 89 16.95 6.05 6.70
CA PHE A 89 16.10 6.46 5.60
C PHE A 89 15.65 5.23 4.80
N ILE A 90 14.35 5.09 4.65
CA ILE A 90 13.71 4.01 3.91
C ILE A 90 12.98 4.62 2.71
N THR A 91 13.37 4.22 1.51
CA THR A 91 12.71 4.64 0.27
C THR A 91 11.43 3.83 0.04
N PRO A 92 10.47 4.34 -0.75
CA PRO A 92 9.30 3.57 -1.16
C PRO A 92 9.66 2.20 -1.74
N ARG A 93 10.71 2.14 -2.57
CA ARG A 93 11.17 0.90 -3.18
C ARG A 93 11.55 -0.15 -2.13
N GLN A 94 12.26 0.26 -1.09
CA GLN A 94 12.66 -0.63 0.02
C GLN A 94 11.47 -1.04 0.91
N ILE A 95 10.35 -0.33 0.88
CA ILE A 95 9.11 -0.76 1.55
C ILE A 95 8.40 -1.85 0.73
N HIS A 96 8.54 -1.80 -0.60
CA HIS A 96 7.89 -2.74 -1.53
C HIS A 96 8.69 -4.03 -1.79
N ASP A 97 10.02 -3.98 -1.69
CA ASP A 97 10.92 -5.14 -1.87
C ASP A 97 11.02 -5.99 -0.59
#